data_AF-A0A1I6TTX0-F1
#
_entry.id   AF-A0A1I6TTX0-F1
#
_cell.length_a   1.000
_cell.length_b   1.000
_cell.length_c   1.000
_cell.angle_alpha   90.00
_cell.angle_beta   90.00
_cell.angle_gamma   90.00
#
_symmetry.space_group_name_H-M   'P 1'
#
loop_
_entity.id
_entity.type
_entity.pdbx_description
1 polymer ?
#
loop_
_entity_poly.entity_id
_entity_poly.type
_entity_poly.pdbx_seq_one_letter_code
_entity_poly.pdbx_strand_id
1 'polypeptide(L)'
;MPGKIFDRANTGESDPNILQTEYEGAKERLSQQQDTFKEFSREGLQMFRLLLLFVAAPTALFGALDPQTLVQVNDLVTSNYCTISGIEGCLMSMKWVSALTGSFLVLSAGMNLFAAGYEARGVHNASNPEDLHRIISNDDFEEDYWRERLKTYRERIDHNDRVIWIKESLLALGKVTLLISIFGITSVIVVTMIGSPLKIRQWLTVLLVFLFPMLLSLQKAPKRYADADAFRRYTPLYEVNYKSQPTDSEKQGDEHEEKDLEERAEVDETEIENDV
;
A
#
# COMPACT_ATOMS: atom_id res chain seq x y z
N MET A 1 -13.01 0.89 -9.89
CA MET A 1 -13.37 1.09 -11.31
C MET A 1 -13.27 2.59 -11.64
N PRO A 2 -12.12 3.07 -12.15
CA PRO A 2 -11.88 4.49 -12.47
C PRO A 2 -12.36 4.92 -13.89
N GLY A 3 -13.11 4.08 -14.60
CA GLY A 3 -13.45 4.30 -16.01
C GLY A 3 -14.59 5.30 -16.28
N LYS A 4 -15.53 5.50 -15.36
CA LYS A 4 -16.80 6.18 -15.69
C LYS A 4 -16.76 7.72 -15.74
N ILE A 5 -15.71 8.35 -15.21
CA ILE A 5 -15.63 9.82 -15.13
C ILE A 5 -14.82 10.39 -16.29
N PHE A 6 -13.83 9.65 -16.79
CA PHE A 6 -12.99 10.07 -17.91
C PHE A 6 -13.66 9.95 -19.29
N ASP A 7 -14.73 9.17 -19.42
CA ASP A 7 -15.50 9.10 -20.67
C ASP A 7 -16.25 10.43 -20.95
N ARG A 8 -16.45 11.29 -19.94
CA ARG A 8 -17.07 12.63 -20.12
C ARG A 8 -16.11 13.71 -20.63
N ALA A 9 -14.80 13.59 -20.40
CA ALA A 9 -13.86 14.56 -20.97
C ALA A 9 -13.73 14.42 -22.50
N ASN A 10 -14.17 13.28 -23.07
CA ASN A 10 -14.11 13.01 -24.50
C ASN A 10 -15.31 13.52 -25.30
N THR A 11 -16.30 14.18 -24.68
CA THR A 11 -17.53 14.64 -25.36
C THR A 11 -17.46 16.06 -25.91
N GLY A 12 -16.27 16.65 -26.09
CA GLY A 12 -16.08 17.85 -26.91
C GLY A 12 -16.53 19.19 -26.32
N GLU A 13 -17.05 19.22 -25.09
CA GLU A 13 -17.43 20.46 -24.41
C GLU A 13 -17.07 20.33 -22.93
N SER A 14 -15.86 20.75 -22.57
CA SER A 14 -15.39 20.72 -21.18
C SER A 14 -15.04 22.14 -20.77
N ASP A 15 -15.84 22.71 -19.87
CA ASP A 15 -15.59 24.02 -19.26
C ASP A 15 -14.14 24.06 -18.73
N PRO A 16 -13.31 25.05 -19.13
CA PRO A 16 -11.92 25.16 -18.71
C PRO A 16 -11.74 25.14 -17.19
N ASN A 17 -12.75 25.57 -16.41
CA ASN A 17 -12.72 25.50 -14.95
C ASN A 17 -12.73 24.05 -14.41
N ILE A 18 -13.37 23.12 -15.14
CA ILE A 18 -13.41 21.70 -14.78
C ILE A 18 -12.04 21.06 -15.00
N LEU A 19 -11.41 21.34 -16.15
CA LEU A 19 -10.08 20.81 -16.49
C LEU A 19 -9.01 21.30 -15.49
N GLN A 20 -9.09 22.57 -15.09
CA GLN A 20 -8.20 23.14 -14.08
C GLN A 20 -8.39 22.47 -12.70
N THR A 21 -9.63 22.22 -12.31
CA THR A 21 -9.95 21.56 -11.03
C THR A 21 -9.44 20.12 -11.00
N GLU A 22 -9.64 19.36 -12.10
CA GLU A 22 -9.08 18.01 -12.25
C GLU A 22 -7.56 18.01 -12.22
N TYR A 23 -6.93 19.04 -12.81
CA TYR A 23 -5.47 19.17 -12.80
C TYR A 23 -4.91 19.40 -11.39
N GLU A 24 -5.49 20.33 -10.62
CA GLU A 24 -5.08 20.55 -9.23
C GLU A 24 -5.35 19.30 -8.36
N GLY A 25 -6.46 18.59 -8.60
CA GLY A 25 -6.73 17.31 -7.94
C GLY A 25 -5.69 16.23 -8.28
N ALA A 26 -5.25 16.14 -9.52
CA ALA A 26 -4.21 15.20 -9.94
C ALA A 26 -2.85 15.54 -9.31
N LYS A 27 -2.52 16.83 -9.19
CA LYS A 27 -1.30 17.31 -8.51
C LYS A 27 -1.32 17.00 -7.01
N GLU A 28 -2.45 17.22 -6.35
CA GLU A 28 -2.63 16.85 -4.94
C GLU A 28 -2.41 15.35 -4.73
N ARG A 29 -2.99 14.50 -5.59
CA ARG A 29 -2.79 13.04 -5.54
C ARG A 29 -1.34 12.63 -5.71
N LEU A 30 -0.62 13.20 -6.67
CA LEU A 30 0.81 12.94 -6.85
C LEU A 30 1.62 13.35 -5.60
N SER A 31 1.26 14.47 -4.95
CA SER A 31 1.88 14.89 -3.69
C SER A 31 1.60 13.89 -2.56
N GLN A 32 0.36 13.42 -2.43
CA GLN A 32 -0.01 12.41 -1.42
C GLN A 32 0.72 11.08 -1.66
N GLN A 33 0.84 10.63 -2.92
CA GLN A 33 1.63 9.45 -3.29
C GLN A 33 3.11 9.63 -2.91
N GLN A 34 3.67 10.82 -3.14
CA GLN A 34 5.04 11.14 -2.73
C GLN A 34 5.21 11.03 -1.21
N ASP A 35 4.28 11.58 -0.43
CA ASP A 35 4.31 11.47 1.04
C ASP A 35 4.16 10.03 1.52
N THR A 36 3.33 9.23 0.85
CA THR A 36 3.20 7.78 1.09
C THR A 36 4.54 7.06 0.86
N PHE A 37 5.26 7.39 -0.22
CA PHE A 37 6.59 6.84 -0.46
C PHE A 37 7.59 7.24 0.63
N LYS A 38 7.51 8.46 1.17
CA LYS A 38 8.37 8.87 2.28
C LYS A 38 8.10 8.05 3.52
N GLU A 39 6.83 7.79 3.81
CA GLU A 39 6.43 7.05 4.99
C GLU A 39 6.85 5.58 4.87
N PHE A 40 6.66 4.94 3.71
CA PHE A 40 7.19 3.59 3.45
C PHE A 40 8.70 3.51 3.59
N SER A 41 9.43 4.52 3.13
CA SER A 41 10.89 4.54 3.29
C SER A 41 11.31 4.66 4.75
N ARG A 42 10.66 5.57 5.50
CA ARG A 42 10.88 5.72 6.95
C ARG A 42 10.58 4.43 7.69
N GLU A 43 9.45 3.80 7.39
CA GLU A 43 9.03 2.54 7.99
C GLU A 43 10.00 1.40 7.64
N GLY A 44 10.35 1.22 6.36
CA GLY A 44 11.30 0.21 5.91
C GLY A 44 12.67 0.37 6.58
N LEU A 45 13.15 1.61 6.73
CA LEU A 45 14.40 1.91 7.40
C LEU A 45 14.32 1.68 8.92
N GLN A 46 13.18 1.96 9.55
CA GLN A 46 12.93 1.63 10.95
C GLN A 46 12.92 0.11 11.18
N MET A 47 12.28 -0.66 10.30
CA MET A 47 12.26 -2.13 10.37
C MET A 47 13.65 -2.72 10.10
N PHE A 48 14.39 -2.16 9.15
CA PHE A 48 15.78 -2.55 8.91
C PHE A 48 16.68 -2.27 10.13
N ARG A 49 16.52 -1.11 10.78
CA ARG A 49 17.25 -0.80 12.03
C ARG A 49 16.90 -1.77 13.15
N LEU A 50 15.63 -2.13 13.31
CA LEU A 50 15.22 -3.15 14.28
C LEU A 50 15.86 -4.50 13.97
N LEU A 51 15.89 -4.92 12.69
CA LEU A 51 16.56 -6.14 12.27
C LEU A 51 18.06 -6.11 12.59
N LEU A 52 18.74 -4.98 12.34
CA LEU A 52 20.15 -4.82 12.71
C LEU A 52 20.36 -4.93 14.22
N LEU A 53 19.47 -4.38 15.05
CA LEU A 53 19.56 -4.58 16.51
C LEU A 53 19.38 -6.06 16.90
N PHE A 54 18.45 -6.77 16.25
CA PHE A 54 18.23 -8.19 16.46
C PHE A 54 19.41 -9.07 16.04
N VAL A 55 20.23 -8.64 15.09
CA VAL A 55 21.46 -9.35 14.70
C VAL A 55 22.63 -8.92 15.57
N ALA A 56 22.84 -7.60 15.71
CA ALA A 56 23.99 -7.03 16.38
C ALA A 56 24.03 -7.36 17.88
N ALA A 57 22.88 -7.34 18.59
CA ALA A 57 22.87 -7.64 20.02
C ALA A 57 23.30 -9.09 20.31
N PRO A 58 22.73 -10.13 19.66
CA PRO A 58 23.25 -11.49 19.77
C PRO A 58 24.70 -11.63 19.31
N THR A 59 25.11 -11.01 18.19
CA THR A 59 26.49 -11.08 17.72
C THR A 59 27.48 -10.47 18.71
N ALA A 60 27.13 -9.34 19.35
CA ALA A 60 27.94 -8.72 20.38
C ALA A 60 28.03 -9.60 21.63
N LEU A 61 26.93 -10.24 22.04
CA LEU A 61 26.93 -11.22 23.13
C LEU A 61 27.83 -12.41 22.80
N PHE A 62 27.72 -12.98 21.60
CA PHE A 62 28.59 -14.07 21.16
C PHE A 62 30.06 -13.65 21.08
N GLY A 63 30.35 -12.42 20.63
CA GLY A 63 31.71 -11.88 20.61
C GLY A 63 32.34 -11.66 22.00
N ALA A 64 31.51 -11.57 23.04
CA ALA A 64 31.97 -11.48 24.43
C ALA A 64 32.15 -12.84 25.10
N LEU A 65 31.69 -13.94 24.49
CA LEU A 65 31.90 -15.29 25.00
C LEU A 65 33.33 -15.76 24.74
N ASP A 66 33.81 -16.67 25.58
CA ASP A 66 35.08 -17.33 25.34
C ASP A 66 35.01 -18.23 24.09
N PRO A 67 36.13 -18.45 23.38
CA PRO A 67 36.15 -19.26 22.17
C PRO A 67 35.64 -20.71 22.35
N GLN A 68 35.78 -21.30 23.54
CA GLN A 68 35.34 -22.68 23.78
C GLN A 68 33.80 -22.75 23.85
N THR A 69 33.17 -21.81 24.54
CA THR A 69 31.72 -21.66 24.56
C THR A 69 31.18 -21.39 23.15
N LEU A 70 31.89 -20.60 22.34
CA LEU A 70 31.48 -20.33 20.96
C LEU A 70 31.46 -21.60 20.10
N VAL A 71 32.46 -22.48 20.24
CA VAL A 71 32.49 -23.78 19.57
C VAL A 71 31.34 -24.67 20.04
N GLN A 72 31.06 -24.72 21.34
CA GLN A 72 29.93 -25.50 21.88
C GLN A 72 28.57 -25.01 21.35
N VAL A 73 28.37 -23.69 21.26
CA VAL A 73 27.16 -23.11 20.67
C VAL A 73 27.05 -23.46 19.19
N ASN A 74 28.15 -23.36 18.44
CA ASN A 74 28.16 -23.72 17.02
C ASN A 74 27.84 -25.21 16.82
N ASP A 75 28.44 -26.10 17.60
CA ASP A 75 28.16 -27.53 17.54
C ASP A 75 26.69 -27.82 17.85
N LEU A 76 26.13 -27.13 18.85
CA LEU A 76 24.72 -27.27 19.21
C LEU A 76 23.79 -26.78 18.08
N VAL A 77 24.04 -25.59 17.54
CA VAL A 77 23.25 -24.97 16.46
C VAL A 77 23.30 -25.79 15.17
N THR A 78 24.44 -26.42 14.87
CA THR A 78 24.63 -27.26 13.68
C THR A 78 24.27 -28.73 13.89
N SER A 79 23.98 -29.13 15.13
CA SER A 79 23.63 -30.51 15.47
C SER A 79 22.27 -30.95 14.92
N ASN A 80 22.11 -32.28 14.84
CA ASN A 80 20.81 -32.91 14.62
C ASN A 80 20.01 -33.08 15.93
N TYR A 81 20.36 -32.34 16.99
CA TYR A 81 19.59 -32.36 18.23
C TYR A 81 18.16 -31.94 17.96
N CYS A 82 17.21 -32.63 18.61
CA CYS A 82 15.81 -32.36 18.38
C CYS A 82 15.39 -31.06 19.07
N THR A 83 14.90 -30.09 18.31
CA THR A 83 14.41 -28.81 18.86
C THR A 83 12.92 -28.89 19.14
N ILE A 84 12.17 -29.51 18.22
CA ILE A 84 10.71 -29.65 18.33
C ILE A 84 10.36 -31.13 18.25
N SER A 85 9.83 -31.67 19.36
CA SER A 85 9.36 -33.06 19.42
C SER A 85 7.86 -33.16 19.14
N GLY A 86 7.49 -34.07 18.24
CA GLY A 86 6.11 -34.48 17.95
C GLY A 86 5.66 -35.68 18.81
N ILE A 87 4.58 -36.34 18.38
CA ILE A 87 3.99 -37.48 19.10
C ILE A 87 4.87 -38.74 18.99
N GLU A 88 5.50 -38.97 17.83
CA GLU A 88 6.30 -40.18 17.56
C GLU A 88 7.72 -39.90 17.06
N GLY A 89 8.23 -38.66 17.20
CA GLY A 89 9.57 -38.35 16.72
C GLY A 89 9.95 -36.88 16.74
N CYS A 90 11.09 -36.57 16.14
CA CYS A 90 11.54 -35.20 15.98
C CYS A 90 10.93 -34.55 14.74
N LEU A 91 10.22 -33.44 14.93
CA LEU A 91 9.62 -32.68 13.82
C LEU A 91 10.64 -31.76 13.15
N MET A 92 11.48 -31.10 13.95
CA MET A 92 12.54 -30.24 13.44
C MET A 92 13.79 -30.33 14.32
N SER A 93 14.94 -30.51 13.66
CA SER A 93 16.25 -30.47 14.30
C SER A 93 16.78 -29.03 14.39
N MET A 94 17.75 -28.83 15.29
CA MET A 94 18.37 -27.53 15.52
C MET A 94 18.98 -26.95 14.25
N LYS A 95 19.66 -27.79 13.46
CA LYS A 95 20.20 -27.42 12.15
C LYS A 95 19.15 -26.80 11.22
N TRP A 96 17.97 -27.42 11.10
CA TRP A 96 16.92 -26.94 10.21
C TRP A 96 16.26 -25.66 10.71
N VAL A 97 15.97 -25.59 12.02
CA VAL A 97 15.42 -24.36 12.63
C VAL A 97 16.37 -23.19 12.41
N SER A 98 17.67 -23.41 12.64
CA SER A 98 18.69 -22.37 12.51
C SER A 98 18.88 -21.93 11.05
N ALA A 99 18.94 -22.89 10.11
CA ALA A 99 19.08 -22.59 8.68
C ALA A 99 17.87 -21.81 8.12
N LEU A 100 16.65 -22.22 8.48
CA LEU A 100 15.43 -21.50 8.09
C LEU A 100 15.40 -20.10 8.70
N THR A 101 15.71 -19.99 10.00
CA THR A 101 15.76 -18.70 10.70
C THR A 101 16.75 -17.74 10.05
N GLY A 102 17.96 -18.19 9.75
CA GLY A 102 18.97 -17.38 9.07
C GLY A 102 18.53 -16.94 7.67
N SER A 103 17.91 -17.86 6.91
CA SER A 103 17.40 -17.56 5.57
C SER A 103 16.28 -16.53 5.61
N PHE A 104 15.34 -16.64 6.55
CA PHE A 104 14.26 -15.68 6.73
C PHE A 104 14.75 -14.31 7.23
N LEU A 105 15.82 -14.25 8.04
CA LEU A 105 16.44 -12.98 8.42
C LEU A 105 17.02 -12.25 7.20
N VAL A 106 17.78 -12.96 6.36
CA VAL A 106 18.36 -12.38 5.15
C VAL A 106 17.26 -11.93 4.19
N LEU A 107 16.23 -12.75 4.02
CA LEU A 107 15.06 -12.41 3.20
C LEU A 107 14.35 -11.17 3.74
N SER A 108 14.10 -11.12 5.05
CA SER A 108 13.47 -9.97 5.71
C SER A 108 14.30 -8.70 5.55
N ALA A 109 15.63 -8.78 5.72
CA ALA A 109 16.52 -7.65 5.52
C ALA A 109 16.45 -7.14 4.08
N GLY A 110 16.50 -8.03 3.10
CA GLY A 110 16.37 -7.69 1.69
C GLY A 110 15.04 -6.99 1.40
N MET A 111 13.91 -7.57 1.83
CA MET A 111 12.58 -7.02 1.58
C MET A 111 12.39 -5.64 2.20
N ASN A 112 12.82 -5.46 3.46
CA ASN A 112 12.74 -4.15 4.13
C ASN A 112 13.68 -3.12 3.49
N LEU A 113 14.86 -3.52 3.01
CA LEU A 113 15.79 -2.63 2.29
C LEU A 113 15.21 -2.18 0.94
N PHE A 114 14.63 -3.12 0.17
CA PHE A 114 13.98 -2.79 -1.11
C PHE A 114 12.77 -1.87 -0.90
N ALA A 115 11.99 -2.09 0.16
CA ALA A 115 10.91 -1.18 0.53
C ALA A 115 11.42 0.20 0.98
N ALA A 116 12.54 0.23 1.72
CA ALA A 116 13.15 1.46 2.23
C ALA A 116 13.75 2.35 1.12
N GLY A 117 14.01 1.79 -0.06
CA GLY A 117 14.53 2.49 -1.24
C GLY A 117 13.67 3.69 -1.64
N TYR A 118 14.04 4.87 -1.14
CA TYR A 118 13.41 6.15 -1.46
C TYR A 118 13.74 6.60 -2.89
N GLU A 119 14.92 6.21 -3.39
CA GLU A 119 15.45 6.58 -4.70
C GLU A 119 15.03 5.60 -5.81
N ALA A 120 13.75 5.26 -5.88
CA ALA A 120 13.26 4.81 -7.17
C ALA A 120 13.37 6.03 -8.11
N ARG A 121 14.45 6.09 -8.90
CA ARG A 121 14.73 7.05 -9.98
C ARG A 121 13.61 7.18 -11.03
N GLY A 122 12.45 6.56 -10.79
CA GLY A 122 11.26 6.57 -11.64
C GLY A 122 9.96 6.96 -10.91
N VAL A 123 10.00 7.45 -9.65
CA VAL A 123 8.80 8.06 -9.07
C VAL A 123 8.58 9.39 -9.78
N HIS A 124 7.55 9.45 -10.61
CA HIS A 124 7.23 10.66 -11.35
C HIS A 124 6.69 11.71 -10.39
N ASN A 125 7.36 12.87 -10.37
CA ASN A 125 6.93 14.03 -9.62
C ASN A 125 5.89 14.84 -10.43
N ALA A 126 5.14 15.70 -9.73
CA ALA A 126 4.28 16.71 -10.35
C ALA A 126 5.09 17.70 -11.22
N SER A 127 6.39 17.85 -10.97
CA SER A 127 7.31 18.64 -11.79
C SER A 127 8.35 17.76 -12.46
N ASN A 128 8.15 17.46 -13.75
CA ASN A 128 9.22 16.96 -14.62
C ASN A 128 9.85 18.18 -15.35
N PRO A 129 11.18 18.37 -15.38
CA PRO A 129 11.81 19.42 -16.18
C PRO A 129 11.41 19.37 -17.68
N GLU A 130 11.08 18.20 -18.22
CA GLU A 130 10.52 18.08 -19.58
C GLU A 130 9.16 18.78 -19.73
N ASP A 131 8.35 18.81 -18.67
CA ASP A 131 7.05 19.50 -18.67
C ASP A 131 7.24 21.02 -18.77
N LEU A 132 8.34 21.55 -18.22
CA LEU A 132 8.68 22.98 -18.29
C LEU A 132 9.13 23.36 -19.70
N HIS A 133 9.94 22.52 -20.34
CA HIS A 133 10.40 22.75 -21.71
C HIS A 133 9.23 22.75 -22.71
N ARG A 134 8.23 21.88 -22.50
CA ARG A 134 7.06 21.79 -23.37
C ARG A 134 6.10 22.98 -23.22
N ILE A 135 5.96 23.54 -22.02
CA ILE A 135 5.21 24.79 -21.79
C ILE A 135 5.89 25.97 -22.49
N ILE A 136 7.22 26.06 -22.41
CA ILE A 136 7.98 27.18 -22.97
C ILE A 136 8.00 27.11 -24.52
N SER A 137 7.84 25.92 -25.11
CA SER A 137 7.97 25.71 -26.55
C SER A 137 6.68 25.72 -27.36
N ASN A 138 5.50 25.61 -26.74
CA ASN A 138 4.22 25.45 -27.46
C ASN A 138 3.29 26.67 -27.32
N ASP A 139 2.80 27.16 -28.45
CA ASP A 139 1.72 28.17 -28.63
C ASP A 139 0.34 27.48 -28.75
N ASP A 140 0.13 26.33 -28.10
CA ASP A 140 -1.09 25.54 -28.26
C ASP A 140 -2.30 26.16 -27.54
N PHE A 141 -3.50 25.89 -28.04
CA PHE A 141 -4.76 26.28 -27.39
C PHE A 141 -4.86 25.68 -25.98
N GLU A 142 -5.32 26.49 -25.04
CA GLU A 142 -5.32 26.20 -23.60
C GLU A 142 -6.03 24.87 -23.25
N GLU A 143 -7.10 24.50 -23.96
CA GLU A 143 -7.85 23.26 -23.72
C GLU A 143 -7.06 21.99 -24.08
N ASP A 144 -6.40 21.97 -25.24
CA ASP A 144 -5.61 20.81 -25.70
C ASP A 144 -4.41 20.59 -24.79
N TYR A 145 -3.80 21.67 -24.32
CA TYR A 145 -2.74 21.64 -23.33
C TYR A 145 -3.18 20.97 -22.02
N TRP A 146 -4.34 21.34 -21.47
CA TRP A 146 -4.87 20.74 -20.24
C TRP A 146 -5.22 19.26 -20.41
N ARG A 147 -5.83 18.88 -21.54
CA ARG A 147 -6.16 17.48 -21.86
C ARG A 147 -4.92 16.60 -21.93
N GLU A 148 -3.87 17.04 -22.63
CA GLU A 148 -2.65 16.26 -22.74
C GLU A 148 -1.94 16.14 -21.39
N ARG A 149 -1.93 17.21 -20.59
CA ARG A 149 -1.33 17.20 -19.26
C ARG A 149 -2.07 16.27 -18.29
N LEU A 150 -3.40 16.28 -18.29
CA LEU A 150 -4.22 15.35 -17.50
C LEU A 150 -3.96 13.90 -17.89
N LYS A 151 -3.77 13.62 -19.19
CA LYS A 151 -3.39 12.28 -19.66
C LYS A 151 -2.04 11.83 -19.10
N THR A 152 -1.02 12.69 -19.17
CA THR A 152 0.31 12.38 -18.59
C THR A 152 0.22 12.18 -17.08
N TYR A 153 -0.53 13.01 -16.35
CA TYR A 153 -0.70 12.85 -14.91
C TYR A 153 -1.41 11.54 -14.56
N ARG A 154 -2.39 11.12 -15.35
CA ARG A 154 -3.06 9.83 -15.17
C ARG A 154 -2.09 8.66 -15.32
N GLU A 155 -1.22 8.68 -16.33
CA GLU A 155 -0.20 7.64 -16.52
C GLU A 155 0.80 7.61 -15.36
N ARG A 156 1.22 8.78 -14.87
CA ARG A 156 2.10 8.90 -13.69
C ARG A 156 1.45 8.37 -12.41
N ILE A 157 0.18 8.72 -12.19
CA ILE A 157 -0.60 8.23 -11.03
C ILE A 157 -0.71 6.71 -11.08
N ASP A 158 -1.11 6.10 -12.21
CA ASP A 158 -1.23 4.64 -12.35
C ASP A 158 0.12 3.93 -12.15
N HIS A 159 1.21 4.51 -12.63
CA HIS A 159 2.54 3.97 -12.40
C HIS A 159 2.92 3.99 -10.91
N ASN A 160 2.78 5.16 -10.26
CA ASN A 160 3.08 5.32 -8.84
C ASN A 160 2.24 4.38 -7.98
N ASP A 161 0.96 4.23 -8.33
CA ASP A 161 -0.01 3.34 -7.70
C ASP A 161 0.43 1.87 -7.69
N ARG A 162 1.00 1.39 -8.81
CA ARG A 162 1.59 0.04 -8.87
C ARG A 162 2.84 -0.07 -8.00
N VAL A 163 3.69 0.95 -8.00
CA VAL A 163 4.92 0.95 -7.20
C VAL A 163 4.60 0.98 -5.70
N ILE A 164 3.59 1.75 -5.27
CA ILE A 164 3.06 1.78 -3.89
C ILE A 164 2.65 0.36 -3.48
N TRP A 165 1.85 -0.32 -4.28
CA TRP A 165 1.38 -1.68 -3.99
C TRP A 165 2.53 -2.70 -3.86
N ILE A 166 3.53 -2.62 -4.75
CA ILE A 166 4.71 -3.48 -4.67
C ILE A 166 5.47 -3.21 -3.36
N LYS A 167 5.71 -1.94 -3.01
CA LYS A 167 6.42 -1.57 -1.78
C LYS A 167 5.69 -2.01 -0.53
N GLU A 168 4.37 -1.86 -0.50
CA GLU A 168 3.54 -2.34 0.60
C GLU A 168 3.64 -3.86 0.76
N SER A 169 3.51 -4.60 -0.35
CA SER A 169 3.63 -6.06 -0.35
C SER A 169 5.01 -6.51 0.17
N LEU A 170 6.08 -5.81 -0.23
CA LEU A 170 7.44 -6.07 0.26
C LEU A 170 7.57 -5.79 1.76
N LEU A 171 7.00 -4.70 2.28
CA LEU A 171 6.98 -4.40 3.72
C LEU A 171 6.20 -5.47 4.49
N ALA A 172 5.02 -5.86 4.01
CA ALA A 172 4.21 -6.89 4.65
C ALA A 172 4.95 -8.23 4.71
N LEU A 173 5.53 -8.67 3.59
CA LEU A 173 6.33 -9.89 3.54
C LEU A 173 7.58 -9.79 4.43
N GLY A 174 8.25 -8.64 4.43
CA GLY A 174 9.40 -8.33 5.28
C GLY A 174 9.07 -8.45 6.77
N LYS A 175 7.90 -7.98 7.20
CA LYS A 175 7.39 -8.11 8.58
C LYS A 175 7.10 -9.57 8.95
N VAL A 176 6.42 -10.31 8.07
CA VAL A 176 6.08 -11.72 8.32
C VAL A 176 7.34 -12.56 8.46
N THR A 177 8.30 -12.39 7.54
CA THR A 177 9.58 -13.10 7.58
C THR A 177 10.43 -12.73 8.80
N LEU A 178 10.38 -11.47 9.25
CA LEU A 178 11.00 -11.02 10.50
C LEU A 178 10.39 -11.74 11.71
N LEU A 179 9.05 -11.82 11.78
CA LEU A 179 8.35 -12.49 12.88
C LEU A 179 8.69 -13.98 12.96
N ILE A 180 8.69 -14.67 11.82
CA ILE A 180 9.10 -16.09 11.73
C ILE A 180 10.53 -16.26 12.24
N SER A 181 11.42 -15.33 11.88
CA SER A 181 12.82 -15.34 12.32
C SER A 181 12.95 -15.17 13.83
N ILE A 182 12.26 -14.17 14.41
CA ILE A 182 12.28 -13.96 15.87
C ILE A 182 11.75 -15.19 16.60
N PHE A 183 10.68 -15.80 16.08
CA PHE A 183 10.14 -17.03 16.65
C PHE A 183 11.14 -18.20 16.58
N GLY A 184 11.86 -18.34 15.46
CA GLY A 184 12.94 -19.32 15.29
C GLY A 184 14.08 -19.12 16.29
N ILE A 185 14.59 -17.88 16.41
CA ILE A 185 15.62 -17.51 17.40
C ILE A 185 15.15 -17.83 18.82
N THR A 186 13.93 -17.44 19.16
CA THR A 186 13.34 -17.68 20.50
C THR A 186 13.25 -19.17 20.79
N SER A 187 12.84 -19.98 19.81
CA SER A 187 12.76 -21.44 19.96
C SER A 187 14.14 -22.05 20.23
N VAL A 188 15.17 -21.60 19.51
CA VAL A 188 16.56 -22.03 19.74
C VAL A 188 17.01 -21.68 21.16
N ILE A 189 16.84 -20.43 21.59
CA ILE A 189 17.22 -19.96 22.93
C ILE A 189 16.52 -20.75 24.03
N VAL A 190 15.21 -20.99 23.89
CA VAL A 190 14.44 -21.72 24.90
C VAL A 190 14.92 -23.17 25.02
N VAL A 191 15.19 -23.84 23.90
CA VAL A 191 15.71 -25.22 23.91
C VAL A 191 17.11 -25.29 24.52
N THR A 192 17.98 -24.32 24.23
CA THR A 192 19.32 -24.30 24.83
C THR A 192 19.27 -24.04 26.34
N MET A 193 18.36 -23.20 26.82
CA MET A 193 18.21 -22.92 28.25
C MET A 193 17.58 -24.09 29.03
N ILE A 194 16.58 -24.76 28.46
CA ILE A 194 15.90 -25.88 29.13
C ILE A 194 16.70 -27.19 28.99
N GLY A 195 17.54 -27.30 27.95
CA GLY A 195 18.30 -28.52 27.65
C GLY A 195 17.41 -29.69 27.20
N SER A 196 16.17 -29.41 26.77
CA SER A 196 15.21 -30.42 26.31
C SER A 196 14.42 -29.92 25.10
N PRO A 197 13.98 -30.83 24.20
CA PRO A 197 13.14 -30.45 23.07
C PRO A 197 11.82 -29.84 23.52
N LEU A 198 11.36 -28.82 22.80
CA LEU A 198 10.02 -28.27 22.99
C LEU A 198 8.98 -29.29 22.51
N LYS A 199 8.03 -29.63 23.39
CA LYS A 199 6.86 -30.41 22.98
C LYS A 199 6.01 -29.59 22.02
N ILE A 200 5.39 -30.22 21.03
CA ILE A 200 4.51 -29.53 20.06
C ILE A 200 3.46 -28.63 20.73
N ARG A 201 2.90 -29.03 21.87
CA ARG A 201 1.94 -28.22 22.63
C ARG A 201 2.56 -26.91 23.11
N GLN A 202 3.77 -26.95 23.67
CA GLN A 202 4.50 -25.76 24.15
C GLN A 202 4.89 -24.86 22.98
N TRP A 203 5.34 -25.47 21.89
CA TRP A 203 5.69 -24.74 20.67
C TRP A 203 4.48 -24.01 20.08
N LEU A 204 3.31 -24.66 20.05
CA LEU A 204 2.05 -24.05 19.63
C LEU A 204 1.61 -22.89 20.55
N THR A 205 1.80 -23.01 21.87
CA THR A 205 1.49 -21.88 22.77
C THR A 205 2.40 -20.69 22.52
N VAL A 206 3.71 -20.91 22.34
CA VAL A 206 4.64 -19.81 22.00
C VAL A 206 4.27 -19.18 20.65
N LEU A 207 3.93 -20.01 19.65
CA LEU A 207 3.50 -19.54 18.34
C LEU A 207 2.23 -18.68 18.45
N LEU A 208 1.25 -19.12 19.25
CA LEU A 208 0.00 -18.39 19.45
C LEU A 208 0.23 -17.06 20.17
N VAL A 209 1.10 -17.01 21.17
CA VAL A 209 1.49 -15.75 21.84
C VAL A 209 2.13 -14.76 20.86
N PHE A 210 2.94 -15.24 19.92
CA PHE A 210 3.54 -14.41 18.87
C PHE A 210 2.53 -13.96 17.79
N LEU A 211 1.61 -14.85 17.38
CA LEU A 211 0.62 -14.55 16.35
C LEU A 211 -0.54 -13.68 16.88
N PHE A 212 -0.88 -13.78 18.16
CA PHE A 212 -1.99 -13.05 18.77
C PHE A 212 -1.93 -11.53 18.56
N PRO A 213 -0.83 -10.81 18.87
CA PRO A 213 -0.75 -9.37 18.61
C PRO A 213 -0.85 -9.03 17.12
N MET A 214 -0.32 -9.89 16.23
CA MET A 214 -0.47 -9.73 14.79
C MET A 214 -1.94 -9.85 14.36
N LEU A 215 -2.65 -10.86 14.86
CA LEU A 215 -4.08 -11.05 14.61
C LEU A 215 -4.92 -9.87 15.14
N LEU A 216 -4.59 -9.35 16.31
CA LEU A 216 -5.23 -8.14 16.85
C LEU A 216 -4.96 -6.90 15.99
N SER A 217 -3.74 -6.76 15.48
CA SER A 217 -3.39 -5.66 14.57
C SER A 217 -4.16 -5.76 13.25
N LEU A 218 -4.34 -6.97 12.72
CA LEU A 218 -5.14 -7.21 11.51
C LEU A 218 -6.62 -6.87 11.70
N GLN A 219 -7.19 -7.10 12.89
CA GLN A 219 -8.57 -6.70 13.19
C GLN A 219 -8.76 -5.17 13.23
N LYS A 220 -7.71 -4.43 13.60
CA LYS A 220 -7.71 -2.96 13.62
C LYS A 220 -7.29 -2.36 12.28
N ALA A 221 -6.83 -3.17 11.33
CA ALA A 221 -6.56 -2.70 9.98
C ALA A 221 -7.87 -2.21 9.35
N PRO A 222 -7.91 -1.01 8.76
CA PRO A 222 -9.12 -0.52 8.12
C PRO A 222 -9.61 -1.53 7.08
N LYS A 223 -10.92 -1.81 7.03
CA LYS A 223 -11.51 -2.77 6.06
C LYS A 223 -11.09 -2.50 4.61
N ARG A 224 -10.79 -1.24 4.28
CA ARG A 224 -10.24 -0.81 2.98
C ARG A 224 -8.94 -1.53 2.60
N TYR A 225 -8.09 -1.92 3.54
CA TYR A 225 -6.88 -2.72 3.28
C TYR A 225 -7.25 -4.15 2.89
N ALA A 226 -8.18 -4.79 3.62
CA ALA A 226 -8.64 -6.14 3.30
C ALA A 226 -9.37 -6.22 1.94
N ASP A 227 -10.07 -5.15 1.55
CA ASP A 227 -10.72 -5.03 0.24
C ASP A 227 -9.71 -4.68 -0.88
N ALA A 228 -8.64 -3.96 -0.58
CA ALA A 228 -7.53 -3.67 -1.50
C ALA A 228 -6.61 -4.88 -1.73
N ASP A 229 -6.46 -5.75 -0.73
CA ASP A 229 -5.67 -6.98 -0.78
C ASP A 229 -6.40 -8.16 -1.44
N ALA A 230 -7.68 -8.01 -1.79
CA ALA A 230 -8.37 -8.99 -2.59
C ALA A 230 -7.71 -9.03 -3.98
N PHE A 231 -6.94 -10.10 -4.25
CA PHE A 231 -6.13 -10.41 -5.45
C PHE A 231 -6.79 -10.14 -6.83
N ARG A 232 -8.07 -9.75 -6.87
CA ARG A 232 -8.86 -9.42 -8.05
C ARG A 232 -9.17 -7.94 -8.26
N ARG A 233 -8.98 -7.04 -7.28
CA ARG A 233 -9.38 -5.62 -7.42
C ARG A 233 -8.39 -4.66 -6.78
N TYR A 234 -7.72 -3.90 -7.63
CA TYR A 234 -6.90 -2.75 -7.25
C TYR A 234 -7.79 -1.64 -6.67
N THR A 235 -7.61 -1.33 -5.38
CA THR A 235 -8.24 -0.16 -4.73
C THR A 235 -7.14 0.59 -3.99
N PRO A 236 -6.81 1.85 -4.36
CA PRO A 236 -5.75 2.60 -3.71
C PRO A 236 -6.10 2.90 -2.24
N LEU A 237 -5.06 3.02 -1.40
CA LEU A 237 -5.18 3.19 0.05
C LEU A 237 -5.54 4.60 0.52
N TYR A 238 -5.41 5.59 -0.35
CA TYR A 238 -5.82 6.96 -0.07
C TYR A 238 -7.28 7.16 -0.47
N GLU A 239 -7.96 8.12 0.17
CA GLU A 239 -9.31 8.49 -0.23
C GLU A 239 -9.28 9.12 -1.61
N VAL A 240 -9.85 8.40 -2.58
CA VAL A 240 -10.22 9.01 -3.84
C VAL A 240 -11.48 9.81 -3.55
N ASN A 241 -11.30 11.02 -3.02
CA ASN A 241 -12.38 11.95 -2.77
C ASN A 241 -12.83 12.49 -4.14
N TYR A 242 -13.67 11.70 -4.82
CA TYR A 242 -14.49 12.22 -5.89
C TYR A 242 -15.47 13.15 -5.18
N LYS A 243 -15.18 14.45 -5.13
CA LYS A 243 -16.26 15.42 -5.00
C LYS A 243 -17.15 15.17 -6.21
N SER A 244 -18.15 14.29 -6.05
CA SER A 244 -19.32 14.30 -6.89
C SER A 244 -19.92 15.67 -6.66
N GLN A 245 -19.59 16.60 -7.56
CA GLN A 245 -20.32 17.84 -7.67
C GLN A 245 -21.81 17.48 -7.61
N PRO A 246 -22.62 18.14 -6.78
CA PRO A 246 -24.06 17.93 -6.82
C PRO A 246 -24.46 18.10 -8.27
N THR A 247 -25.06 17.05 -8.83
CA THR A 247 -25.67 17.12 -10.15
C THR A 247 -26.60 18.32 -10.15
N ASP A 248 -26.29 19.35 -10.93
CA ASP A 248 -27.17 20.50 -11.24
C ASP A 248 -28.47 20.07 -11.96
N SER A 249 -28.87 18.81 -11.84
CA SER A 249 -30.20 18.32 -12.19
C SER A 249 -31.31 18.91 -11.30
N GLU A 250 -30.99 19.77 -10.33
CA GLU A 250 -31.97 20.51 -9.54
C GLU A 250 -32.34 21.88 -10.13
N LYS A 251 -31.73 22.32 -11.24
CA LYS A 251 -32.14 23.55 -11.97
C LYS A 251 -32.87 23.31 -13.29
N GLN A 252 -32.98 22.06 -13.73
CA GLN A 252 -33.76 21.70 -14.93
C GLN A 252 -35.15 21.16 -14.59
N GLY A 253 -35.65 21.48 -13.39
CA GLY A 253 -37.05 21.29 -12.98
C GLY A 253 -37.87 22.58 -13.06
N ASP A 254 -37.25 23.74 -12.85
CA ASP A 254 -37.98 25.02 -12.76
C ASP A 254 -38.18 25.71 -14.13
N GLU A 255 -37.28 25.53 -15.10
CA GLU A 255 -37.46 26.12 -16.45
C GLU A 255 -38.49 25.37 -17.31
N HIS A 256 -38.84 24.13 -16.96
CA HIS A 256 -39.86 23.38 -17.71
C HIS A 256 -41.28 23.69 -17.23
N GLU A 257 -41.45 24.12 -15.96
CA GLU A 257 -42.75 24.52 -15.42
C GLU A 257 -43.15 25.94 -15.84
N GLU A 258 -42.19 26.82 -16.13
CA GLU A 258 -42.47 28.18 -16.61
C GLU A 258 -42.94 28.21 -18.09
N LYS A 259 -42.43 27.31 -18.95
CA LYS A 259 -42.89 27.20 -20.35
C LYS A 259 -44.27 26.58 -20.50
N ASP A 260 -44.62 25.62 -19.65
CA ASP A 260 -45.95 24.98 -19.70
C ASP A 260 -47.07 25.90 -19.17
N LEU A 261 -46.72 26.93 -18.40
CA LEU A 261 -47.66 27.97 -17.94
C LEU A 261 -47.88 29.07 -18.99
N GLU A 262 -46.86 29.40 -19.79
CA GLU A 262 -46.97 30.39 -20.88
C GLU A 262 -47.82 29.85 -22.05
N GLU A 263 -47.66 28.57 -22.41
CA GLU A 263 -48.44 27.94 -23.50
C GLU A 263 -49.92 27.72 -23.13
N ARG A 264 -50.28 27.69 -21.84
CA ARG A 264 -51.69 27.63 -21.39
C ARG A 264 -52.40 28.98 -21.37
N ALA A 265 -51.68 30.09 -21.36
CA ALA A 265 -52.29 31.43 -21.38
C ALA A 265 -52.69 31.88 -22.79
N GLU A 266 -52.00 31.42 -23.84
CA GLU A 266 -52.34 31.81 -25.23
C GLU A 266 -53.54 31.05 -25.83
N VAL A 267 -53.94 29.91 -25.25
CA VAL A 267 -55.09 29.14 -25.77
C VAL A 267 -56.43 29.73 -25.32
N ASP A 268 -56.49 30.43 -24.20
CA ASP A 268 -57.75 30.97 -23.63
C ASP A 268 -58.19 32.30 -24.29
N GLU A 269 -57.34 32.98 -25.07
CA GLU A 269 -57.72 34.22 -25.77
C GLU A 269 -58.30 34.00 -27.18
N THR A 270 -58.25 32.78 -27.72
CA THR A 270 -58.71 32.50 -29.11
C THR A 270 -60.12 31.91 -29.22
N GLU A 271 -60.81 31.65 -28.10
CA GLU A 271 -62.17 31.06 -28.10
C GLU A 271 -63.32 32.07 -27.86
N ILE A 272 -63.05 33.39 -27.83
CA ILE A 272 -64.07 34.44 -27.70
C ILE A 272 -64.10 35.34 -28.96
N GLU A 273 -64.14 34.77 -30.15
CA GLU A 273 -64.47 35.54 -31.35
C GLU A 273 -65.14 34.67 -32.42
N ASN A 274 -66.23 33.99 -32.07
CA ASN A 274 -67.19 33.44 -33.04
C ASN A 274 -68.54 33.19 -32.37
N ASP A 275 -69.29 34.25 -32.09
CA ASP A 275 -70.76 34.22 -32.04
C ASP A 275 -71.32 35.66 -32.05
N VAL A 276 -71.53 36.20 -33.26
CA VAL A 276 -72.48 37.29 -33.59
C VAL A 276 -73.12 37.01 -34.94
#